data_AF-A0A9D9T604-F1
#
_entry.id   AF-A0A9D9T604-F1
#
_cell.length_a   1.000
_cell.length_b   1.000
_cell.length_c   1.000
_cell.angle_alpha   90.00
_cell.angle_beta   90.00
_cell.angle_gamma   90.00
#
_symmetry.space_group_name_H-M   'P 1'
#
loop_
_entity.id
_entity.type
_entity.pdbx_description
1 polymer ?
#
loop_
_entity_poly.entity_id
_entity_poly.type
_entity_poly.pdbx_seq_one_letter_code
_entity_poly.pdbx_strand_id
1 'polypeptide(L)'
;MVVAFIFIIGLFFFYQKRTPDLQRYDLILAWLIRLAFSLLFVFIYYQYYPNGATNSDIGSCMHDSQILAQVFYQSPKAYIECLFGLESQQTINLYLSATTKWSSPFTFFIDDTKNVIRINSLLFFLSKGSVYVHLMIISFFSMLGIRELFLTFHQRIWINKRVFWYALVVLPSFAFWSSTLLKEPFLLIGLALFLRATFGDLSLKGSIWRWVVGGILMILFKPYVLLCLLCAIAIVFIARLVNKKALLQASFFVVLVALVLVVFVPIFHQQPMRFLTRKQFDFNNMAKGGVHVLTDSCFYYFTPEQKKYLHIVDSTVYLKQPIVAQKEQFGRVATAKPLFLLPNKNGWRLYFQAEKSNSYITLQPLDNSPLQLIKNIPEALTNATFRPFFWDKGGVLKWVNILESLALFVFLSVAMWKKIERTASDKQTITTLLWFSILLLLLIGFTTPVIGAIVRYRIPAYLALFLIAATGKKIKKLQ
;
A
#
# COMPACT_ATOMS: atom_id res chain seq x y z
N MET A 1 -14.62 30.17 0.91
CA MET A 1 -15.88 29.90 0.18
C MET A 1 -15.94 28.50 -0.41
N VAL A 2 -15.02 28.09 -1.30
CA VAL A 2 -15.05 26.74 -1.96
C VAL A 2 -15.05 25.57 -0.97
N VAL A 3 -14.19 25.61 0.06
CA VAL A 3 -14.14 24.57 1.11
C VAL A 3 -15.50 24.44 1.81
N ALA A 4 -16.06 25.55 2.30
CA ALA A 4 -17.35 25.55 3.00
C ALA A 4 -18.48 25.03 2.10
N PHE A 5 -18.48 25.40 0.81
CA PHE A 5 -19.48 24.94 -0.15
C PHE A 5 -19.42 23.42 -0.37
N ILE A 6 -18.24 22.87 -0.67
CA ILE A 6 -18.06 21.41 -0.83
C ILE A 6 -18.38 20.69 0.49
N PHE A 7 -18.06 21.30 1.63
CA PHE A 7 -18.37 20.74 2.94
C PHE A 7 -19.88 20.59 3.16
N ILE A 8 -20.65 21.66 2.89
CA ILE A 8 -22.12 21.67 3.01
C ILE A 8 -22.75 20.66 2.04
N ILE A 9 -22.26 20.57 0.80
CA ILE A 9 -22.72 19.56 -0.17
C ILE A 9 -22.48 18.14 0.36
N GLY A 10 -21.30 17.88 0.92
CA GLY A 10 -20.97 16.59 1.53
C GLY A 10 -21.91 16.23 2.68
N LEU A 11 -22.16 17.18 3.59
CA LEU A 11 -23.11 17.01 4.70
C LEU A 11 -24.51 16.69 4.18
N PHE A 12 -25.01 17.47 3.23
CA PHE A 12 -26.33 17.28 2.63
C PHE A 12 -26.44 15.91 1.94
N PHE A 13 -25.45 15.54 1.15
CA PHE A 13 -25.40 14.26 0.45
C PHE A 13 -25.46 13.09 1.44
N PHE A 14 -24.63 13.09 2.49
CA PHE A 14 -24.63 12.00 3.47
C PHE A 14 -25.85 12.00 4.37
N TYR A 15 -26.45 13.16 4.67
CA TYR A 15 -27.73 13.23 5.37
C TYR A 15 -28.86 12.56 4.58
N GLN A 16 -28.91 12.77 3.27
CA GLN A 16 -29.92 12.17 2.40
C GLN A 16 -29.67 10.69 2.13
N LYS A 17 -28.40 10.26 2.10
CA LYS A 17 -28.03 8.90 1.75
C LYS A 17 -28.47 7.91 2.83
N ARG A 18 -29.48 7.08 2.51
CA ARG A 18 -29.89 5.99 3.39
C ARG A 18 -28.98 4.77 3.25
N THR A 19 -28.67 4.15 4.38
CA THR A 19 -27.95 2.88 4.46
C THR A 19 -28.71 1.98 5.44
N PRO A 20 -29.05 0.74 5.07
CA PRO A 20 -29.75 -0.18 5.96
C PRO A 20 -29.03 -0.31 7.30
N ASP A 21 -29.80 -0.45 8.39
CA ASP A 21 -29.31 -0.66 9.76
C ASP A 21 -28.52 0.51 10.40
N LEU A 22 -28.36 1.63 9.69
CA LEU A 22 -27.70 2.84 10.18
C LEU A 22 -28.69 4.01 10.24
N GLN A 23 -28.49 4.93 11.19
CA GLN A 23 -29.18 6.22 11.19
C GLN A 23 -28.53 7.16 10.18
N ARG A 24 -29.28 8.18 9.74
CA ARG A 24 -28.78 9.17 8.76
C ARG A 24 -27.52 9.89 9.25
N TYR A 25 -27.45 10.19 10.54
CA TYR A 25 -26.29 10.84 11.16
C TYR A 25 -25.03 9.97 11.20
N ASP A 26 -25.15 8.64 11.09
CA ASP A 26 -23.99 7.74 11.15
C ASP A 26 -23.02 7.96 9.98
N LEU A 27 -23.53 8.33 8.79
CA LEU A 27 -22.69 8.64 7.64
C LEU A 27 -21.99 10.00 7.78
N ILE A 28 -22.71 10.98 8.34
CA ILE A 28 -22.15 12.31 8.62
C ILE A 28 -21.03 12.18 9.64
N LEU A 29 -21.30 11.54 10.77
CA LEU A 29 -20.30 11.35 11.83
C LEU A 29 -19.08 10.57 11.31
N ALA A 30 -19.30 9.52 10.52
CA ALA A 30 -18.21 8.79 9.90
C ALA A 30 -17.35 9.68 8.99
N TRP A 31 -17.97 10.52 8.16
CA TRP A 31 -17.22 11.43 7.31
C TRP A 31 -16.46 12.51 8.11
N LEU A 32 -17.06 13.05 9.18
CA LEU A 32 -16.39 13.99 10.08
C LEU A 32 -15.17 13.36 10.78
N ILE A 33 -15.28 12.11 11.25
CA ILE A 33 -14.15 11.37 11.81
C ILE A 33 -13.03 11.24 10.77
N ARG A 34 -13.36 10.97 9.51
CA ARG A 34 -12.36 10.88 8.43
C ARG A 34 -11.68 12.22 8.16
N LEU A 35 -12.42 13.31 8.14
CA LEU A 35 -11.85 14.66 8.02
C LEU A 35 -10.91 14.95 9.20
N ALA A 36 -11.24 14.52 10.42
CA ALA A 36 -10.32 14.63 11.56
C ALA A 36 -9.02 13.84 11.34
N PHE A 37 -9.09 12.61 10.80
CA PHE A 37 -7.89 11.86 10.41
C PHE A 37 -7.10 12.54 9.27
N SER A 38 -7.77 13.15 8.29
CA SER A 38 -7.12 13.94 7.23
C SER A 38 -6.36 15.13 7.81
N LEU A 39 -6.95 15.84 8.78
CA LEU A 39 -6.29 16.96 9.45
C LEU A 39 -5.12 16.49 10.34
N LEU A 40 -5.30 15.38 11.06
CA LEU A 40 -4.23 14.74 11.83
C LEU A 40 -3.05 14.35 10.94
N PHE A 41 -3.34 13.80 9.76
CA PHE A 41 -2.31 13.46 8.77
C PHE A 41 -1.52 14.70 8.34
N VAL A 42 -2.20 15.80 7.99
CA VAL A 42 -1.56 17.07 7.65
C VAL A 42 -0.70 17.57 8.81
N PHE A 43 -1.24 17.58 10.03
CA PHE A 43 -0.54 18.02 11.24
C PHE A 43 0.76 17.23 11.47
N ILE A 44 0.71 15.90 11.42
CA ILE A 44 1.88 15.03 11.57
C ILE A 44 2.93 15.36 10.50
N TYR A 45 2.51 15.50 9.24
CA TYR A 45 3.46 15.78 8.15
C TYR A 45 4.11 17.16 8.25
N TYR A 46 3.39 18.19 8.72
CA TYR A 46 3.99 19.51 8.95
C TYR A 46 4.98 19.50 10.13
N GLN A 47 4.71 18.73 11.19
CA GLN A 47 5.57 18.70 12.37
C GLN A 47 6.84 17.85 12.20
N TYR A 48 6.77 16.75 11.44
CA TYR A 48 7.89 15.81 11.27
C TYR A 48 8.84 16.15 10.12
N TYR A 49 8.49 17.07 9.21
CA TYR A 49 9.34 17.49 8.09
C TYR A 49 9.68 18.99 8.22
N PRO A 50 10.76 19.35 8.95
CA PRO A 50 11.11 20.74 9.30
C PRO A 50 11.44 21.64 8.10
N ASN A 51 11.82 21.06 6.96
CA ASN A 51 12.15 21.78 5.72
C ASN A 51 10.94 21.99 4.79
N GLY A 52 9.74 22.04 5.39
CA GLY A 52 8.49 22.36 4.71
C GLY A 52 7.74 21.13 4.17
N ALA A 53 6.42 21.25 4.10
CA ALA A 53 5.55 20.28 3.44
C ALA A 53 6.00 19.98 2.00
N THR A 54 6.69 20.91 1.32
CA THR A 54 7.19 20.86 -0.06
C THR A 54 8.19 19.73 -0.35
N ASN A 55 9.07 19.38 0.58
CA ASN A 55 10.05 18.28 0.42
C ASN A 55 9.53 16.93 0.94
N SER A 56 8.33 16.89 1.50
CA SER A 56 7.68 15.65 1.87
C SER A 56 7.14 14.93 0.63
N ASP A 57 6.95 13.61 0.76
CA ASP A 57 6.38 12.77 -0.31
C ASP A 57 5.08 13.35 -0.91
N ILE A 58 4.28 14.06 -0.10
CA ILE A 58 3.01 14.66 -0.52
C ILE A 58 3.24 16.04 -1.13
N GLY A 59 4.11 16.87 -0.56
CA GLY A 59 4.38 18.19 -1.11
C GLY A 59 4.98 18.11 -2.49
N SER A 60 5.91 17.19 -2.71
CA SER A 60 6.46 16.93 -4.04
C SER A 60 5.36 16.48 -5.01
N CYS A 61 4.45 15.59 -4.59
CA CYS A 61 3.31 15.20 -5.42
C CYS A 61 2.36 16.37 -5.71
N MET A 62 2.05 17.21 -4.71
CA MET A 62 1.17 18.37 -4.88
C MET A 62 1.80 19.44 -5.76
N HIS A 63 3.11 19.68 -5.61
CA HIS A 63 3.89 20.57 -6.45
C HIS A 63 3.88 20.10 -7.91
N ASP A 64 4.23 18.83 -8.16
CA ASP A 64 4.20 18.24 -9.50
C ASP A 64 2.78 18.25 -10.08
N SER A 65 1.73 18.07 -9.25
CA SER A 65 0.33 18.14 -9.68
C SER A 65 -0.08 19.54 -10.12
N GLN A 66 0.42 20.56 -9.44
CA GLN A 66 0.21 21.95 -9.83
C GLN A 66 0.90 22.25 -11.16
N ILE A 67 2.15 21.84 -11.33
CA ILE A 67 2.87 22.01 -12.61
C ILE A 67 2.08 21.31 -13.72
N LEU A 68 1.68 20.05 -13.52
CA LEU A 68 0.90 19.31 -14.50
C LEU A 68 -0.42 20.03 -14.83
N ALA A 69 -1.15 20.55 -13.83
CA ALA A 69 -2.38 21.32 -14.08
C ALA A 69 -2.12 22.60 -14.88
N GLN A 70 -0.98 23.27 -14.68
CA GLN A 70 -0.59 24.46 -15.45
C GLN A 70 -0.32 24.15 -16.93
N VAL A 71 0.14 22.93 -17.25
CA VAL A 71 0.33 22.48 -18.64
C VAL A 71 -0.97 22.61 -19.44
N PHE A 72 -2.13 22.42 -18.83
CA PHE A 72 -3.42 22.56 -19.53
C PHE A 72 -3.60 23.95 -20.15
N TYR A 73 -3.16 25.01 -19.47
CA TYR A 73 -3.29 26.38 -19.96
C TYR A 73 -2.26 26.72 -21.05
N GLN A 74 -1.17 25.96 -21.14
CA GLN A 74 -0.14 26.12 -22.18
C GLN A 74 -0.44 25.25 -23.42
N SER A 75 -0.82 24.00 -23.19
CA SER A 75 -1.17 23.02 -24.22
C SER A 75 -2.14 21.98 -23.64
N PRO A 76 -3.46 22.11 -23.91
CA PRO A 76 -4.46 21.12 -23.49
C PRO A 76 -4.16 19.71 -24.01
N LYS A 77 -3.59 19.61 -25.22
CA LYS A 77 -3.17 18.33 -25.81
C LYS A 77 -2.10 17.65 -24.97
N ALA A 78 -1.03 18.38 -24.61
CA ALA A 78 0.05 17.83 -23.79
C ALA A 78 -0.45 17.40 -22.40
N TYR A 79 -1.36 18.17 -21.80
CA TYR A 79 -1.99 17.80 -20.53
C TYR A 79 -2.75 16.47 -20.63
N ILE A 80 -3.56 16.29 -21.68
CA ILE A 80 -4.32 15.06 -21.90
C ILE A 80 -3.38 13.88 -22.15
N GLU A 81 -2.31 14.06 -22.92
CA GLU A 81 -1.27 13.04 -23.12
C GLU A 81 -0.69 12.58 -21.77
N CYS A 82 -0.29 13.52 -20.91
CA CYS A 82 0.24 13.22 -19.58
C CYS A 82 -0.78 12.54 -18.66
N LEU A 83 -2.07 12.90 -18.76
CA LEU A 83 -3.15 12.28 -17.97
C LEU A 83 -3.32 10.79 -18.29
N PHE A 84 -3.15 10.40 -19.56
CA PHE A 84 -3.35 9.01 -19.99
C PHE A 84 -2.05 8.20 -20.06
N GLY A 85 -0.88 8.81 -19.79
CA GLY A 85 0.39 8.11 -19.91
C GLY A 85 0.90 7.99 -21.34
N LEU A 86 0.47 8.90 -22.22
CA LEU A 86 0.82 8.95 -23.63
C LEU A 86 1.86 10.05 -23.91
N GLU A 87 2.47 10.62 -22.87
CA GLU A 87 3.44 11.69 -23.02
C GLU A 87 4.76 11.21 -23.67
N SER A 88 5.31 12.04 -24.54
CA SER A 88 6.64 11.82 -25.12
C SER A 88 7.74 12.37 -24.21
N GLN A 89 8.99 11.91 -24.39
CA GLN A 89 10.13 12.49 -23.67
C GLN A 89 10.30 13.99 -23.95
N GLN A 90 9.94 14.44 -25.15
CA GLN A 90 9.93 15.86 -25.50
C GLN A 90 8.89 16.62 -24.67
N THR A 91 7.68 16.07 -24.53
CA THR A 91 6.61 16.64 -23.68
C THR A 91 7.08 16.78 -22.23
N ILE A 92 7.74 15.75 -21.69
CA ILE A 92 8.30 15.76 -20.33
C ILE A 92 9.36 16.86 -20.20
N ASN A 93 10.32 16.94 -21.13
CA ASN A 93 11.40 17.92 -21.07
C ASN A 93 10.89 19.37 -21.20
N LEU A 94 9.87 19.59 -22.05
CA LEU A 94 9.32 20.91 -22.31
C LEU A 94 8.46 21.43 -21.15
N TYR A 95 7.59 20.59 -20.59
CA TYR A 95 6.55 21.03 -19.66
C TYR A 95 6.76 20.55 -18.22
N LEU A 96 7.47 19.43 -18.01
CA LEU A 96 7.57 18.75 -16.72
C LEU A 96 9.01 18.65 -16.22
N SER A 97 9.96 19.39 -16.79
CA SER A 97 11.37 19.38 -16.37
C SER A 97 11.58 19.86 -14.92
N ALA A 98 10.72 20.75 -14.43
CA ALA A 98 10.72 21.23 -13.05
C ALA A 98 10.09 20.26 -12.05
N THR A 99 9.50 19.14 -12.51
CA THR A 99 8.91 18.15 -11.61
C THR A 99 9.99 17.33 -10.90
N THR A 100 9.69 16.91 -9.68
CA THR A 100 10.62 16.16 -8.83
C THR A 100 10.43 14.66 -8.90
N LYS A 101 9.18 14.20 -9.03
CA LYS A 101 8.80 12.78 -9.03
C LYS A 101 8.43 12.28 -10.41
N TRP A 102 7.80 13.13 -11.23
CA TRP A 102 7.38 12.73 -12.58
C TRP A 102 8.54 12.48 -13.53
N SER A 103 9.60 13.29 -13.45
CA SER A 103 10.80 13.25 -14.28
C SER A 103 11.82 12.18 -13.86
N SER A 104 11.55 11.42 -12.79
CA SER A 104 12.47 10.39 -12.28
C SER A 104 12.68 9.25 -13.29
N PRO A 105 13.92 8.78 -13.54
CA PRO A 105 14.25 7.80 -14.58
C PRO A 105 13.73 6.37 -14.32
N PHE A 106 13.05 6.13 -13.20
CA PHE A 106 12.47 4.82 -12.89
C PHE A 106 11.09 4.64 -13.54
N THR A 107 11.06 4.22 -14.80
CA THR A 107 9.81 3.92 -15.52
C THR A 107 9.46 2.42 -15.39
N PHE A 108 8.65 2.07 -14.40
CA PHE A 108 7.81 0.86 -14.51
C PHE A 108 6.61 1.16 -15.43
N PHE A 109 6.06 0.15 -16.09
CA PHE A 109 4.87 0.28 -16.95
C PHE A 109 3.67 0.96 -16.27
N ILE A 110 3.54 0.86 -14.94
CA ILE A 110 2.53 1.56 -14.13
C ILE A 110 3.25 2.23 -12.96
N ASP A 111 3.29 3.56 -12.97
CA ASP A 111 3.84 4.37 -11.89
C ASP A 111 2.70 4.89 -10.99
N ASP A 112 2.61 4.32 -9.79
CA ASP A 112 1.57 4.68 -8.82
C ASP A 112 1.70 6.12 -8.30
N THR A 113 2.90 6.71 -8.37
CA THR A 113 3.16 8.09 -7.97
C THR A 113 2.66 9.06 -9.02
N LYS A 114 2.92 8.77 -10.32
CA LYS A 114 2.32 9.55 -11.42
C LYS A 114 0.79 9.50 -11.41
N ASN A 115 0.20 8.37 -11.03
CA ASN A 115 -1.26 8.26 -10.89
C ASN A 115 -1.82 9.15 -9.77
N VAL A 116 -1.11 9.28 -8.64
CA VAL A 116 -1.48 10.26 -7.59
C VAL A 116 -1.37 11.69 -8.13
N ILE A 117 -0.33 12.01 -8.91
CA ILE A 117 -0.14 13.34 -9.51
C ILE A 117 -1.29 13.67 -10.48
N ARG A 118 -1.66 12.73 -11.36
CA ARG A 118 -2.78 12.89 -12.32
C ARG A 118 -4.12 13.19 -11.63
N ILE A 119 -4.44 12.46 -10.56
CA ILE A 119 -5.69 12.72 -9.83
C ILE A 119 -5.65 14.09 -9.17
N ASN A 120 -4.55 14.44 -8.52
CA ASN A 120 -4.44 15.73 -7.84
C ASN A 120 -4.38 16.90 -8.84
N SER A 121 -3.82 16.73 -10.04
CA SER A 121 -3.85 17.77 -11.09
C SER A 121 -5.28 18.04 -11.56
N LEU A 122 -6.13 17.01 -11.66
CA LEU A 122 -7.55 17.19 -11.95
C LEU A 122 -8.29 17.93 -10.84
N LEU A 123 -8.00 17.60 -9.58
CA LEU A 123 -8.59 18.30 -8.42
C LEU A 123 -8.10 19.76 -8.30
N PHE A 124 -6.92 20.07 -8.86
CA PHE A 124 -6.34 21.41 -8.82
C PHE A 124 -7.25 22.47 -9.45
N PHE A 125 -7.96 22.15 -10.54
CA PHE A 125 -8.87 23.08 -11.20
C PHE A 125 -10.01 23.56 -10.29
N LEU A 126 -10.49 22.69 -9.40
CA LEU A 126 -11.52 23.04 -8.42
C LEU A 126 -10.92 23.67 -7.15
N SER A 127 -9.77 23.15 -6.70
CA SER A 127 -9.19 23.53 -5.41
C SER A 127 -8.37 24.82 -5.45
N LYS A 128 -7.90 25.22 -6.64
CA LYS A 128 -6.88 26.27 -6.84
C LYS A 128 -5.63 26.04 -5.97
N GLY A 129 -5.23 24.78 -5.79
CA GLY A 129 -4.07 24.37 -4.99
C GLY A 129 -4.34 24.17 -3.49
N SER A 130 -5.58 24.32 -3.02
CA SER A 130 -5.91 24.08 -1.60
C SER A 130 -5.86 22.59 -1.23
N VAL A 131 -4.84 22.20 -0.46
CA VAL A 131 -4.67 20.83 0.09
C VAL A 131 -5.93 20.33 0.83
N TYR A 132 -6.61 21.22 1.56
CA TYR A 132 -7.82 20.87 2.32
C TYR A 132 -9.00 20.47 1.43
N VAL A 133 -9.15 21.10 0.25
CA VAL A 133 -10.18 20.72 -0.72
C VAL A 133 -9.91 19.31 -1.25
N HIS A 134 -8.66 18.98 -1.56
CA HIS A 134 -8.29 17.65 -2.04
C HIS A 134 -8.59 16.58 -0.99
N LEU A 135 -8.19 16.82 0.26
CA LEU A 135 -8.47 15.90 1.38
C LEU A 135 -9.96 15.70 1.60
N MET A 136 -10.75 16.75 1.49
CA MET A 136 -12.20 16.67 1.66
C MET A 136 -12.88 15.86 0.56
N ILE A 137 -12.44 16.02 -0.69
CA ILE A 137 -12.97 15.24 -1.83
C ILE A 137 -12.54 13.77 -1.72
N ILE A 138 -11.26 13.51 -1.42
CA ILE A 138 -10.74 12.14 -1.30
C ILE A 138 -11.40 11.41 -0.11
N SER A 139 -11.52 12.08 1.03
CA SER A 139 -12.20 11.50 2.21
C SER A 139 -13.67 11.21 1.95
N PHE A 140 -14.36 12.04 1.15
CA PHE A 140 -15.74 11.81 0.71
C PHE A 140 -15.86 10.50 -0.10
N PHE A 141 -15.04 10.34 -1.14
CA PHE A 141 -15.07 9.10 -1.95
C PHE A 141 -14.61 7.88 -1.15
N SER A 142 -13.65 8.04 -0.26
CA SER A 142 -13.20 6.95 0.61
C SER A 142 -14.28 6.51 1.61
N MET A 143 -15.10 7.44 2.10
CA MET A 143 -16.31 7.11 2.89
C MET A 143 -17.26 6.23 2.07
N LEU A 144 -17.51 6.57 0.80
CA LEU A 144 -18.34 5.73 -0.07
C LEU A 144 -17.79 4.30 -0.21
N GLY A 145 -16.47 4.14 -0.29
CA GLY A 145 -15.82 2.82 -0.24
C GLY A 145 -16.15 2.05 1.04
N ILE A 146 -16.03 2.69 2.21
CA ILE A 146 -16.38 2.06 3.50
C ILE A 146 -17.87 1.66 3.53
N ARG A 147 -18.75 2.50 2.99
CA ARG A 147 -20.17 2.18 2.86
C ARG A 147 -20.41 0.92 2.02
N GLU A 148 -19.73 0.78 0.88
CA GLU A 148 -19.85 -0.43 0.06
C GLU A 148 -19.34 -1.67 0.82
N LEU A 149 -18.26 -1.53 1.60
CA LEU A 149 -17.77 -2.61 2.45
C LEU A 149 -18.78 -3.00 3.53
N PHE A 150 -19.36 -2.01 4.23
CA PHE A 150 -20.40 -2.25 5.22
C PHE A 150 -21.60 -3.00 4.63
N LEU A 151 -22.10 -2.54 3.49
CA LEU A 151 -23.22 -3.18 2.79
C LEU A 151 -22.92 -4.62 2.40
N THR A 152 -21.64 -4.94 2.11
CA THR A 152 -21.21 -6.31 1.77
C THR A 152 -21.37 -7.28 2.94
N PHE A 153 -21.13 -6.82 4.16
CA PHE A 153 -21.05 -7.71 5.33
C PHE A 153 -22.18 -7.53 6.36
N HIS A 154 -22.95 -6.44 6.36
CA HIS A 154 -23.90 -6.11 7.46
C HIS A 154 -24.92 -7.20 7.79
N GLN A 155 -25.22 -8.11 6.86
CA GLN A 155 -26.19 -9.21 7.01
C GLN A 155 -25.55 -10.52 7.48
N ARG A 156 -24.21 -10.57 7.45
CA ARG A 156 -23.39 -11.75 7.69
C ARG A 156 -22.46 -11.55 8.90
N ILE A 157 -22.78 -10.63 9.81
CA ILE A 157 -21.98 -10.35 11.01
C ILE A 157 -22.70 -10.78 12.29
N TRP A 158 -21.93 -11.24 13.29
CA TRP A 158 -22.46 -11.67 14.59
C TRP A 158 -22.48 -10.57 15.64
N ILE A 159 -21.80 -9.45 15.37
CA ILE A 159 -21.76 -8.25 16.22
C ILE A 159 -22.85 -7.25 15.83
N ASN A 160 -23.08 -6.25 16.68
CA ASN A 160 -24.01 -5.16 16.39
C ASN A 160 -23.58 -4.41 15.11
N LYS A 161 -24.54 -4.13 14.22
CA LYS A 161 -24.27 -3.54 12.90
C LYS A 161 -23.70 -2.12 12.99
N ARG A 162 -24.17 -1.30 13.94
CA ARG A 162 -23.62 0.05 14.17
C ARG A 162 -22.22 -0.02 14.79
N VAL A 163 -21.96 -0.98 15.68
CA VAL A 163 -20.60 -1.23 16.20
C VAL A 163 -19.66 -1.65 15.06
N PHE A 164 -20.08 -2.54 14.17
CA PHE A 164 -19.29 -2.91 12.99
C PHE A 164 -19.01 -1.72 12.07
N TRP A 165 -20.01 -0.86 11.83
CA TRP A 165 -19.85 0.37 11.07
C TRP A 165 -18.77 1.27 11.66
N TYR A 166 -18.87 1.60 12.95
CA TYR A 166 -17.89 2.49 13.58
C TYR A 166 -16.51 1.83 13.69
N ALA A 167 -16.41 0.52 13.90
CA ALA A 167 -15.14 -0.20 13.84
C ALA A 167 -14.44 -0.04 12.47
N LEU A 168 -15.19 -0.18 11.36
CA LEU A 168 -14.63 0.08 10.01
C LEU A 168 -14.15 1.53 9.81
N VAL A 169 -14.78 2.49 10.50
CA VAL A 169 -14.44 3.91 10.39
C VAL A 169 -13.23 4.30 11.23
N VAL A 170 -13.06 3.70 12.42
CA VAL A 170 -12.06 4.14 13.42
C VAL A 170 -10.84 3.23 13.55
N LEU A 171 -10.80 2.08 12.88
CA LEU A 171 -9.63 1.20 12.84
C LEU A 171 -8.36 2.03 12.51
N PRO A 172 -7.41 2.22 13.44
CA PRO A 172 -6.45 3.33 13.37
C PRO A 172 -5.66 3.43 12.07
N SER A 173 -5.01 2.36 11.62
CA SER A 173 -4.23 2.39 10.37
C SER A 173 -5.15 2.55 9.16
N PHE A 174 -6.26 1.83 9.15
CA PHE A 174 -7.22 1.91 8.04
C PHE A 174 -7.78 3.33 7.92
N ALA A 175 -8.24 3.92 9.01
CA ALA A 175 -8.79 5.27 9.09
C ALA A 175 -7.76 6.34 8.70
N PHE A 176 -6.55 6.24 9.25
CA PHE A 176 -5.45 7.17 8.95
C PHE A 176 -5.09 7.14 7.46
N TRP A 177 -4.67 5.99 6.92
CA TRP A 177 -4.13 5.91 5.55
C TRP A 177 -5.19 6.07 4.46
N SER A 178 -6.44 5.66 4.73
CA SER A 178 -7.54 5.86 3.77
C SER A 178 -8.00 7.33 3.66
N SER A 179 -7.58 8.20 4.58
CA SER A 179 -8.03 9.61 4.65
C SER A 179 -6.94 10.60 4.18
N THR A 180 -5.96 10.13 3.41
CA THR A 180 -4.77 10.91 3.00
C THR A 180 -4.81 11.37 1.54
N LEU A 181 -3.80 12.12 1.08
CA LEU A 181 -3.58 12.44 -0.34
C LEU A 181 -2.76 11.40 -1.11
N LEU A 182 -2.51 10.25 -0.48
CA LEU A 182 -1.65 9.21 -1.02
C LEU A 182 -2.46 8.24 -1.91
N LYS A 183 -1.82 7.13 -2.29
CA LYS A 183 -2.41 6.07 -3.11
C LYS A 183 -3.38 5.14 -2.37
N GLU A 184 -3.27 5.06 -1.05
CA GLU A 184 -4.06 4.15 -0.21
C GLU A 184 -5.58 4.38 -0.23
N PRO A 185 -6.10 5.63 -0.19
CA PRO A 185 -7.54 5.87 -0.32
C PRO A 185 -8.14 5.22 -1.58
N PHE A 186 -7.48 5.39 -2.73
CA PHE A 186 -7.94 4.84 -4.01
C PHE A 186 -7.84 3.32 -4.07
N LEU A 187 -6.74 2.75 -3.56
CA LEU A 187 -6.63 1.30 -3.39
C LEU A 187 -7.81 0.75 -2.57
N LEU A 188 -8.11 1.36 -1.43
CA LEU A 188 -9.10 0.83 -0.50
C LEU A 188 -10.54 1.01 -1.01
N ILE A 189 -10.81 2.08 -1.76
CA ILE A 189 -12.06 2.20 -2.53
C ILE A 189 -12.14 1.07 -3.55
N GLY A 190 -11.06 0.82 -4.29
CA GLY A 190 -11.01 -0.23 -5.29
C GLY A 190 -11.27 -1.62 -4.71
N LEU A 191 -10.62 -1.93 -3.58
CA LEU A 191 -10.83 -3.15 -2.83
C LEU A 191 -12.28 -3.28 -2.34
N ALA A 192 -12.86 -2.23 -1.76
CA ALA A 192 -14.22 -2.26 -1.25
C ALA A 192 -15.26 -2.50 -2.36
N LEU A 193 -15.11 -1.85 -3.51
CA LEU A 193 -15.97 -2.08 -4.69
C LEU A 193 -15.83 -3.53 -5.19
N PHE A 194 -14.60 -4.03 -5.28
CA PHE A 194 -14.34 -5.38 -5.77
C PHE A 194 -14.89 -6.47 -4.82
N LEU A 195 -14.76 -6.27 -3.50
CA LEU A 195 -15.36 -7.15 -2.50
C LEU A 195 -16.89 -7.09 -2.55
N ARG A 196 -17.47 -5.90 -2.72
CA ARG A 196 -18.91 -5.72 -2.87
C ARG A 196 -19.46 -6.43 -4.10
N ALA A 197 -18.74 -6.38 -5.23
CA ALA A 197 -19.10 -7.09 -6.45
C ALA A 197 -19.01 -8.62 -6.30
N THR A 198 -18.00 -9.10 -5.57
CA THR A 198 -17.72 -10.53 -5.40
C THR A 198 -18.62 -11.21 -4.37
N PHE A 199 -18.92 -10.52 -3.26
CA PHE A 199 -19.59 -11.12 -2.10
C PHE A 199 -20.95 -10.51 -1.78
N GLY A 200 -21.28 -9.33 -2.31
CA GLY A 200 -22.55 -8.66 -2.07
C GLY A 200 -23.68 -9.21 -2.93
N ASP A 201 -24.90 -9.12 -2.40
CA ASP A 201 -26.10 -9.52 -3.12
C ASP A 201 -26.50 -8.38 -4.08
N LEU A 202 -26.04 -8.49 -5.34
CA LEU A 202 -26.19 -7.47 -6.38
C LEU A 202 -26.70 -8.09 -7.69
N SER A 203 -27.32 -7.25 -8.52
CA SER A 203 -27.58 -7.61 -9.92
C SER A 203 -26.26 -7.72 -10.70
N LEU A 204 -26.26 -8.48 -11.79
CA LEU A 204 -25.08 -8.67 -12.63
C LEU A 204 -24.47 -7.33 -13.10
N LYS A 205 -25.32 -6.40 -13.59
CA LYS A 205 -24.89 -5.04 -13.96
C LYS A 205 -24.26 -4.31 -12.77
N GLY A 206 -24.83 -4.46 -11.58
CA GLY A 206 -24.32 -3.88 -10.33
C GLY A 206 -22.96 -4.43 -9.89
N SER A 207 -22.67 -5.71 -10.16
CA SER A 207 -21.36 -6.31 -9.90
C SER A 207 -20.32 -5.94 -10.96
N ILE A 208 -20.68 -5.94 -12.25
CA ILE A 208 -19.73 -5.70 -13.35
C ILE A 208 -19.05 -4.34 -13.21
N TRP A 209 -19.80 -3.24 -13.05
CA TRP A 209 -19.16 -1.92 -12.97
C TRP A 209 -18.25 -1.80 -11.75
N ARG A 210 -18.60 -2.45 -10.63
CA ARG A 210 -17.80 -2.46 -9.40
C ARG A 210 -16.53 -3.29 -9.55
N TRP A 211 -16.59 -4.43 -10.23
CA TRP A 211 -15.38 -5.21 -10.59
C TRP A 211 -14.47 -4.41 -11.52
N VAL A 212 -15.03 -3.75 -12.53
CA VAL A 212 -14.25 -2.96 -13.51
C VAL A 212 -13.59 -1.76 -12.82
N VAL A 213 -14.37 -0.90 -12.16
CA VAL A 213 -13.84 0.29 -11.48
C VAL A 213 -12.91 -0.11 -10.34
N GLY A 214 -13.30 -1.11 -9.53
CA GLY A 214 -12.49 -1.60 -8.42
C GLY A 214 -11.17 -2.21 -8.89
N GLY A 215 -11.21 -3.01 -9.95
CA GLY A 215 -10.03 -3.60 -10.59
C GLY A 215 -9.09 -2.54 -11.16
N ILE A 216 -9.61 -1.57 -11.91
CA ILE A 216 -8.82 -0.45 -12.47
C ILE A 216 -8.11 0.32 -11.35
N LEU A 217 -8.82 0.70 -10.28
CA LEU A 217 -8.20 1.42 -9.16
C LEU A 217 -7.07 0.60 -8.52
N MET A 218 -7.28 -0.71 -8.29
CA MET A 218 -6.20 -1.54 -7.73
C MET A 218 -5.02 -1.70 -8.68
N ILE A 219 -5.25 -1.84 -9.99
CA ILE A 219 -4.19 -1.93 -11.02
C ILE A 219 -3.35 -0.64 -11.04
N LEU A 220 -4.00 0.52 -11.00
CA LEU A 220 -3.33 1.82 -11.06
C LEU A 220 -2.49 2.12 -9.82
N PHE A 221 -2.93 1.68 -8.64
CA PHE A 221 -2.27 2.06 -7.39
C PHE A 221 -1.41 0.96 -6.78
N LYS A 222 -1.91 -0.27 -6.67
CA LYS A 222 -1.20 -1.39 -6.04
C LYS A 222 -1.62 -2.72 -6.69
N PRO A 223 -1.15 -3.03 -7.91
CA PRO A 223 -1.61 -4.18 -8.69
C PRO A 223 -1.38 -5.53 -7.98
N TYR A 224 -0.36 -5.59 -7.11
CA TYR A 224 -0.08 -6.78 -6.31
C TYR A 224 -1.21 -7.13 -5.32
N VAL A 225 -1.99 -6.16 -4.84
CA VAL A 225 -3.14 -6.42 -3.97
C VAL A 225 -4.25 -7.13 -4.74
N LEU A 226 -4.54 -6.67 -5.97
CA LEU A 226 -5.48 -7.35 -6.85
C LEU A 226 -4.98 -8.75 -7.20
N LEU A 227 -3.69 -8.91 -7.53
CA LEU A 227 -3.11 -10.21 -7.83
C LEU A 227 -3.32 -11.20 -6.66
N CYS A 228 -2.99 -10.81 -5.43
CA CYS A 228 -3.21 -11.64 -4.25
C CYS A 228 -4.70 -12.01 -4.07
N LEU A 229 -5.62 -11.07 -4.34
CA LEU A 229 -7.06 -11.31 -4.23
C LEU A 229 -7.56 -12.29 -5.31
N LEU A 230 -7.12 -12.11 -6.56
CA LEU A 230 -7.45 -13.01 -7.67
C LEU A 230 -6.89 -14.42 -7.44
N CYS A 231 -5.65 -14.54 -6.96
CA CYS A 231 -5.06 -15.82 -6.55
C CYS A 231 -5.88 -16.49 -5.44
N ALA A 232 -6.31 -15.73 -4.43
CA ALA A 232 -7.15 -16.26 -3.36
C ALA A 232 -8.53 -16.73 -3.85
N ILE A 233 -9.14 -16.01 -4.79
CA ILE A 233 -10.40 -16.42 -5.45
C ILE A 233 -10.17 -17.70 -6.25
N ALA A 234 -9.07 -17.78 -7.02
CA ALA A 234 -8.72 -18.97 -7.81
C ALA A 234 -8.47 -20.20 -6.92
N ILE A 235 -7.71 -20.06 -5.82
CA ILE A 235 -7.49 -21.12 -4.84
C ILE A 235 -8.82 -21.67 -4.33
N VAL A 236 -9.72 -20.78 -3.91
CA VAL A 236 -11.04 -21.19 -3.37
C VAL A 236 -11.93 -21.77 -4.46
N PHE A 237 -11.87 -21.26 -5.68
CA PHE A 237 -12.59 -21.81 -6.82
C PHE A 237 -12.15 -23.25 -7.11
N ILE A 238 -10.85 -23.51 -7.21
CA ILE A 238 -10.30 -24.86 -7.42
C ILE A 238 -10.63 -25.76 -6.22
N ALA A 239 -10.47 -25.27 -4.99
CA ALA A 239 -10.78 -26.02 -3.78
C ALA A 239 -12.25 -26.49 -3.72
N ARG A 240 -13.18 -25.71 -4.29
CA ARG A 240 -14.59 -26.12 -4.43
C ARG A 240 -14.80 -27.25 -5.41
N LEU A 241 -13.97 -27.33 -6.46
CA LEU A 241 -14.01 -28.45 -7.41
C LEU A 241 -13.50 -29.73 -6.73
N VAL A 242 -12.52 -29.60 -5.83
CA VAL A 242 -11.97 -30.72 -5.04
C VAL A 242 -12.94 -31.19 -3.95
N ASN A 243 -13.34 -30.31 -3.03
CA ASN A 243 -14.28 -30.67 -1.96
C ASN A 243 -15.03 -29.44 -1.40
N LYS A 244 -16.32 -29.34 -1.73
CA LYS A 244 -17.20 -28.24 -1.28
C LYS A 244 -17.49 -28.25 0.23
N LYS A 245 -17.54 -29.42 0.87
CA LYS A 245 -17.87 -29.55 2.30
C LYS A 245 -16.66 -29.19 3.19
N ALA A 246 -15.49 -29.66 2.79
CA ALA A 246 -14.20 -29.47 3.46
C ALA A 246 -13.37 -28.35 2.81
N LEU A 247 -14.02 -27.20 2.50
CA LEU A 247 -13.45 -26.17 1.63
C LEU A 247 -12.08 -25.65 2.10
N LEU A 248 -11.93 -25.45 3.41
CA LEU A 248 -10.67 -24.98 3.97
C LEU A 248 -9.56 -26.02 3.79
N GLN A 249 -9.80 -27.29 4.13
CA GLN A 249 -8.81 -28.35 3.92
C GLN A 249 -8.45 -28.53 2.44
N ALA A 250 -9.46 -28.50 1.56
CA ALA A 250 -9.25 -28.57 0.11
C ALA A 250 -8.39 -27.40 -0.39
N SER A 251 -8.56 -26.20 0.16
CA SER A 251 -7.74 -25.04 -0.21
C SER A 251 -6.29 -25.17 0.23
N PHE A 252 -6.02 -25.75 1.41
CA PHE A 252 -4.66 -26.10 1.82
C PHE A 252 -4.02 -27.14 0.89
N PHE A 253 -4.79 -28.15 0.47
CA PHE A 253 -4.31 -29.14 -0.50
C PHE A 253 -3.95 -28.47 -1.85
N VAL A 254 -4.79 -27.57 -2.36
CA VAL A 254 -4.50 -26.80 -3.59
C VAL A 254 -3.20 -25.99 -3.45
N VAL A 255 -3.00 -25.32 -2.32
CA VAL A 255 -1.79 -24.54 -2.07
C VAL A 255 -0.56 -25.44 -1.94
N LEU A 256 -0.67 -26.60 -1.29
CA LEU A 256 0.41 -27.57 -1.19
C LEU A 256 0.84 -28.06 -2.57
N VAL A 257 -0.10 -28.44 -3.43
CA VAL A 257 0.18 -28.83 -4.82
C VAL A 257 0.85 -27.68 -5.58
N ALA A 258 0.36 -26.45 -5.44
CA ALA A 258 0.98 -25.29 -6.07
C ALA A 258 2.42 -25.05 -5.60
N LEU A 259 2.72 -25.22 -4.30
CA LEU A 259 4.08 -25.10 -3.78
C LEU A 259 5.01 -26.18 -4.33
N VAL A 260 4.54 -27.43 -4.44
CA VAL A 260 5.30 -28.52 -5.08
C VAL A 260 5.61 -28.16 -6.54
N LEU A 261 4.63 -27.67 -7.29
CA LEU A 261 4.84 -27.22 -8.67
C LEU A 261 5.85 -26.08 -8.76
N VAL A 262 5.79 -25.09 -7.86
CA VAL A 262 6.76 -23.99 -7.79
C VAL A 262 8.18 -24.50 -7.53
N VAL A 263 8.36 -25.50 -6.67
CA VAL A 263 9.69 -26.04 -6.36
C VAL A 263 10.26 -26.84 -7.53
N PHE A 264 9.48 -27.75 -8.11
CA PHE A 264 10.00 -28.74 -9.06
C PHE A 264 9.89 -28.34 -10.53
N VAL A 265 9.03 -27.38 -10.89
CA VAL A 265 8.81 -27.00 -12.28
C VAL A 265 9.37 -25.59 -12.54
N PRO A 266 10.48 -25.45 -13.31
CA PRO A 266 11.17 -24.18 -13.51
C PRO A 266 10.32 -23.02 -14.03
N ILE A 267 9.35 -23.31 -14.91
CA ILE A 267 8.47 -22.28 -15.49
C ILE A 267 7.67 -21.52 -14.43
N PHE A 268 7.37 -22.15 -13.29
CA PHE A 268 6.58 -21.54 -12.22
C PHE A 268 7.40 -20.69 -11.25
N HIS A 269 8.74 -20.79 -11.23
CA HIS A 269 9.57 -20.03 -10.28
C HIS A 269 10.65 -19.14 -10.89
N GLN A 270 11.19 -19.42 -12.08
CA GLN A 270 12.36 -18.70 -12.59
C GLN A 270 12.14 -17.18 -12.70
N GLN A 271 11.06 -16.74 -13.36
CA GLN A 271 10.75 -15.31 -13.51
C GLN A 271 10.21 -14.69 -12.22
N PRO A 272 9.23 -15.31 -11.51
CA PRO A 272 8.74 -14.77 -10.25
C PRO A 272 9.82 -14.62 -9.17
N MET A 273 10.74 -15.57 -9.04
CA MET A 273 11.83 -15.51 -8.06
C MET A 273 12.86 -14.45 -8.40
N ARG A 274 13.20 -14.26 -9.69
CA ARG A 274 14.03 -13.14 -10.14
C ARG A 274 13.40 -11.81 -9.79
N PHE A 275 12.12 -11.65 -10.08
CA PHE A 275 11.38 -10.43 -9.76
C PHE A 275 11.35 -10.18 -8.25
N LEU A 276 10.99 -11.19 -7.44
CA LEU A 276 10.86 -11.05 -6.00
C LEU A 276 12.21 -10.78 -5.32
N THR A 277 13.27 -11.49 -5.72
CA THR A 277 14.64 -11.27 -5.25
C THR A 277 15.12 -9.87 -5.59
N ARG A 278 14.85 -9.40 -6.83
CA ARG A 278 15.19 -8.03 -7.23
C ARG A 278 14.44 -6.99 -6.40
N LYS A 279 13.15 -7.19 -6.17
CA LYS A 279 12.35 -6.27 -5.33
C LYS A 279 12.81 -6.24 -3.88
N GLN A 280 13.14 -7.40 -3.31
CA GLN A 280 13.72 -7.47 -1.97
C GLN A 280 15.05 -6.70 -1.91
N PHE A 281 15.93 -6.89 -2.91
CA PHE A 281 17.19 -6.18 -3.01
C PHE A 281 16.99 -4.65 -3.09
N ASP A 282 16.13 -4.18 -3.98
CA ASP A 282 15.86 -2.75 -4.17
C ASP A 282 15.33 -2.12 -2.87
N PHE A 283 14.34 -2.73 -2.21
CA PHE A 283 13.81 -2.22 -0.95
C PHE A 283 14.81 -2.27 0.20
N ASN A 284 15.66 -3.31 0.25
CA ASN A 284 16.72 -3.43 1.25
C ASN A 284 17.76 -2.32 1.10
N ASN A 285 18.16 -2.00 -0.13
CA ASN A 285 19.11 -0.92 -0.41
C ASN A 285 18.51 0.45 -0.10
N MET A 286 17.25 0.69 -0.49
CA MET A 286 16.54 1.92 -0.12
C MET A 286 16.45 2.09 1.40
N ALA A 287 16.21 1.01 2.14
CA ALA A 287 16.03 1.07 3.59
C ALA A 287 17.35 1.19 4.37
N LYS A 288 18.43 0.55 3.88
CA LYS A 288 19.78 0.74 4.41
C LYS A 288 20.26 2.17 4.23
N GLY A 289 19.80 2.85 3.16
CA GLY A 289 20.27 4.17 2.78
C GLY A 289 21.76 4.15 2.44
N GLY A 290 22.40 5.31 2.45
CA GLY A 290 23.81 5.48 2.11
C GLY A 290 23.99 6.42 0.92
N VAL A 291 25.20 6.40 0.35
CA VAL A 291 25.59 7.23 -0.78
C VAL A 291 26.03 6.31 -1.92
N HIS A 292 25.30 6.36 -3.04
CA HIS A 292 25.66 5.67 -4.27
C HIS A 292 26.28 6.67 -5.23
N VAL A 293 27.43 6.31 -5.77
CA VAL A 293 28.25 7.17 -6.60
C VAL A 293 28.50 6.47 -7.93
N LEU A 294 28.25 7.18 -9.02
CA LEU A 294 28.50 6.70 -10.38
C LEU A 294 29.93 7.04 -10.80
N THR A 295 30.65 6.01 -11.25
CA THR A 295 31.96 6.13 -11.90
C THR A 295 31.88 5.63 -13.34
N ASP A 296 32.97 5.77 -14.10
CA ASP A 296 33.03 5.44 -15.53
C ASP A 296 32.64 3.98 -15.86
N SER A 297 32.76 3.05 -14.91
CA SER A 297 32.49 1.62 -15.15
C SER A 297 31.69 0.91 -14.04
N CYS A 298 31.43 1.54 -12.90
CA CYS A 298 30.72 0.89 -11.78
C CYS A 298 30.09 1.88 -10.79
N PHE A 299 29.31 1.33 -9.85
CA PHE A 299 28.80 2.08 -8.71
C PHE A 299 29.64 1.79 -7.46
N TYR A 300 29.97 2.84 -6.73
CA TYR A 300 30.48 2.73 -5.37
C TYR A 300 29.38 3.07 -4.38
N TYR A 301 29.14 2.14 -3.46
CA TYR A 301 28.26 2.30 -2.32
C TYR A 301 29.07 2.61 -1.07
N PHE A 302 28.67 3.68 -0.39
CA PHE A 302 29.15 4.05 0.94
C PHE A 302 28.00 3.93 1.93
N THR A 303 28.28 3.27 3.05
CA THR A 303 27.30 3.12 4.13
C THR A 303 26.95 4.48 4.75
N PRO A 304 25.77 4.60 5.40
CA PRO A 304 25.37 5.83 6.10
C PRO A 304 26.41 6.36 7.09
N GLU A 305 27.11 5.48 7.79
CA GLU A 305 28.17 5.83 8.76
C GLU A 305 29.43 6.40 8.08
N GLN A 306 29.68 5.98 6.85
CA GLN A 306 30.81 6.43 6.06
C GLN A 306 30.58 7.80 5.42
N LYS A 307 29.33 8.30 5.39
CA LYS A 307 28.97 9.62 4.85
C LYS A 307 29.82 10.77 5.41
N LYS A 308 30.22 10.72 6.70
CA LYS A 308 31.07 11.75 7.33
C LYS A 308 32.45 11.91 6.67
N TYR A 309 32.92 10.85 6.01
CA TYR A 309 34.20 10.82 5.30
C TYR A 309 34.07 11.26 3.83
N LEU A 310 32.87 11.62 3.40
CA LEU A 310 32.59 12.15 2.07
C LEU A 310 32.43 13.67 2.15
N HIS A 311 32.88 14.36 1.10
CA HIS A 311 32.58 15.76 0.83
C HIS A 311 31.73 15.81 -0.43
N ILE A 312 30.48 16.28 -0.30
CA ILE A 312 29.51 16.31 -1.39
C ILE A 312 29.22 17.77 -1.72
N VAL A 313 29.52 18.19 -2.94
CA VAL A 313 29.29 19.55 -3.47
C VAL A 313 28.72 19.42 -4.87
N ASP A 314 27.60 20.10 -5.16
CA ASP A 314 26.98 20.17 -6.49
C ASP A 314 26.84 18.81 -7.20
N SER A 315 26.26 17.82 -6.51
CA SER A 315 26.09 16.44 -7.00
C SER A 315 27.40 15.73 -7.36
N THR A 316 28.52 16.18 -6.80
CA THR A 316 29.85 15.60 -6.97
C THR A 316 30.40 15.16 -5.61
N VAL A 317 31.00 13.98 -5.57
CA VAL A 317 31.46 13.31 -4.35
C VAL A 317 32.98 13.20 -4.35
N TYR A 318 33.59 13.67 -3.27
CA TYR A 318 35.00 13.58 -2.97
C TYR A 318 35.23 12.80 -1.67
N LEU A 319 36.27 11.97 -1.65
CA LEU A 319 36.71 11.21 -0.49
C LEU A 319 37.68 12.05 0.33
N LYS A 320 37.39 12.26 1.62
CA LYS A 320 38.28 13.01 2.53
C LYS A 320 39.49 12.20 2.97
N GLN A 321 39.35 10.88 3.01
CA GLN A 321 40.37 9.95 3.49
C GLN A 321 40.22 8.58 2.81
N PRO A 322 41.25 7.71 2.87
CA PRO A 322 41.14 6.34 2.39
C PRO A 322 39.99 5.58 3.08
N ILE A 323 39.20 4.86 2.30
CA ILE A 323 37.99 4.19 2.79
C ILE A 323 37.68 2.92 2.00
N VAL A 324 37.15 1.90 2.68
CA VAL A 324 36.63 0.70 2.02
C VAL A 324 35.21 0.98 1.54
N ALA A 325 35.03 1.03 0.22
CA ALA A 325 33.72 1.14 -0.41
C ALA A 325 33.23 -0.23 -0.89
N GLN A 326 31.94 -0.31 -1.19
CA GLN A 326 31.31 -1.49 -1.77
C GLN A 326 31.13 -1.28 -3.27
N LYS A 327 31.78 -2.10 -4.09
CA LYS A 327 31.60 -2.07 -5.55
C LYS A 327 30.32 -2.81 -5.92
N GLU A 328 29.38 -2.10 -6.51
CA GLU A 328 28.11 -2.61 -7.02
C GLU A 328 28.07 -2.57 -8.55
N GLN A 329 27.41 -3.57 -9.15
CA GLN A 329 27.12 -3.61 -10.59
C GLN A 329 25.65 -3.28 -10.84
N PHE A 330 25.39 -2.37 -11.78
CA PHE A 330 24.02 -1.97 -12.12
C PHE A 330 23.20 -3.16 -12.66
N GLY A 331 21.96 -3.27 -12.21
CA GLY A 331 21.02 -4.29 -12.70
C GLY A 331 21.26 -5.73 -12.23
N ARG A 332 22.36 -6.03 -11.52
CA ARG A 332 22.62 -7.37 -10.96
C ARG A 332 22.36 -7.41 -9.46
N VAL A 333 21.68 -8.46 -9.00
CA VAL A 333 21.64 -8.82 -7.58
C VAL A 333 22.93 -9.56 -7.29
N ALA A 334 24.01 -8.83 -7.01
CA ALA A 334 25.31 -9.39 -6.68
C ALA A 334 25.74 -8.89 -5.30
N THR A 335 26.43 -9.75 -4.56
CA THR A 335 27.08 -9.36 -3.31
C THR A 335 28.13 -8.29 -3.60
N ALA A 336 28.01 -7.15 -2.92
CA ALA A 336 28.95 -6.07 -3.06
C ALA A 336 30.36 -6.54 -2.67
N LYS A 337 31.34 -6.29 -3.55
CA LYS A 337 32.74 -6.62 -3.25
C LYS A 337 33.39 -5.44 -2.53
N PRO A 338 34.04 -5.64 -1.36
CA PRO A 338 34.77 -4.58 -0.71
C PRO A 338 35.95 -4.15 -1.59
N LEU A 339 36.15 -2.84 -1.73
CA LEU A 339 37.23 -2.24 -2.49
C LEU A 339 37.81 -1.08 -1.69
N PHE A 340 39.13 -1.10 -1.47
CA PHE A 340 39.83 0.00 -0.82
C PHE A 340 40.02 1.15 -1.82
N LEU A 341 39.54 2.34 -1.46
CA LEU A 341 39.60 3.54 -2.28
C LEU A 341 40.44 4.61 -1.59
N LEU A 342 41.29 5.29 -2.37
CA LEU A 342 42.07 6.45 -1.95
C LEU A 342 41.32 7.76 -2.30
N PRO A 343 41.66 8.89 -1.64
CA PRO A 343 41.12 10.21 -2.00
C PRO A 343 41.16 10.48 -3.50
N ASN A 344 39.99 10.75 -4.09
CA ASN A 344 39.85 11.00 -5.53
C ASN A 344 40.17 12.45 -5.87
N LYS A 345 41.03 12.67 -6.87
CA LYS A 345 41.32 14.00 -7.43
C LYS A 345 40.17 14.52 -8.30
N ASN A 346 39.62 13.63 -9.13
CA ASN A 346 38.43 13.92 -9.95
C ASN A 346 37.18 13.49 -9.19
N GLY A 347 36.25 14.42 -9.02
CA GLY A 347 35.00 14.19 -8.32
C GLY A 347 34.11 13.18 -9.04
N TRP A 348 33.43 12.32 -8.30
CA TRP A 348 32.51 11.34 -8.87
C TRP A 348 31.06 11.82 -8.80
N ARG A 349 30.22 11.44 -9.77
CA ARG A 349 28.83 11.89 -9.80
C ARG A 349 28.00 11.20 -8.72
N LEU A 350 27.35 11.99 -7.87
CA LEU A 350 26.35 11.52 -6.93
C LEU A 350 25.15 10.96 -7.71
N TYR A 351 24.82 9.69 -7.46
CA TYR A 351 23.68 9.05 -8.09
C TYR A 351 22.45 9.02 -7.17
N PHE A 352 22.64 8.58 -5.92
CA PHE A 352 21.57 8.49 -4.95
C PHE A 352 22.10 8.69 -3.53
N GLN A 353 21.33 9.40 -2.73
CA GLN A 353 21.60 9.59 -1.32
C GLN A 353 20.32 9.40 -0.52
N ALA A 354 20.38 8.57 0.51
CA ALA A 354 19.31 8.41 1.47
C ALA A 354 19.85 8.17 2.87
N GLU A 355 19.08 8.56 3.88
CA GLU A 355 19.36 8.20 5.26
C GLU A 355 18.87 6.78 5.56
N LYS A 356 19.52 6.12 6.52
CA LYS A 356 19.09 4.80 6.98
C LYS A 356 17.73 4.90 7.65
N SER A 357 16.82 3.99 7.33
CA SER A 357 15.53 3.93 8.00
C SER A 357 15.69 3.55 9.48
N ASN A 358 15.12 4.36 10.38
CA ASN A 358 15.13 4.12 11.82
C ASN A 358 14.43 2.80 12.23
N SER A 359 13.49 2.34 11.41
CA SER A 359 12.72 1.10 11.64
C SER A 359 13.12 -0.01 10.65
N TYR A 360 14.39 -0.02 10.23
CA TYR A 360 14.95 -1.05 9.36
C TYR A 360 15.05 -2.40 10.09
N ILE A 361 14.69 -3.47 9.39
CA ILE A 361 14.91 -4.86 9.81
C ILE A 361 15.68 -5.59 8.71
N THR A 362 16.58 -6.48 9.12
CA THR A 362 17.25 -7.40 8.21
C THR A 362 16.29 -8.51 7.79
N LEU A 363 16.25 -8.79 6.48
CA LEU A 363 15.51 -9.90 5.90
C LEU A 363 16.48 -10.96 5.40
N GLN A 364 16.11 -12.24 5.52
CA GLN A 364 16.86 -13.32 4.88
C GLN A 364 16.75 -13.20 3.34
N PRO A 365 17.88 -13.31 2.62
CA PRO A 365 17.88 -13.19 1.17
C PRO A 365 17.13 -14.36 0.53
N LEU A 366 16.46 -14.08 -0.58
CA LEU A 366 15.77 -15.10 -1.38
C LEU A 366 16.68 -15.80 -2.39
N ASP A 367 17.73 -15.12 -2.85
CA ASP A 367 18.77 -15.63 -3.77
C ASP A 367 18.24 -16.43 -4.97
N ASN A 368 17.08 -16.02 -5.53
CA ASN A 368 16.38 -16.69 -6.62
C ASN A 368 16.03 -18.17 -6.36
N SER A 369 15.99 -18.60 -5.10
CA SER A 369 15.78 -20.00 -4.71
C SER A 369 14.34 -20.25 -4.23
N PRO A 370 13.57 -21.14 -4.89
CA PRO A 370 12.22 -21.48 -4.44
C PRO A 370 12.23 -22.22 -3.10
N LEU A 371 13.28 -22.98 -2.79
CA LEU A 371 13.41 -23.63 -1.48
C LEU A 371 13.69 -22.60 -0.38
N GLN A 372 14.51 -21.58 -0.66
CA GLN A 372 14.77 -20.50 0.29
C GLN A 372 13.51 -19.66 0.54
N LEU A 373 12.69 -19.42 -0.49
CA LEU A 373 11.38 -18.78 -0.34
C LEU A 373 10.51 -19.50 0.70
N ILE A 374 10.41 -20.83 0.61
CA ILE A 374 9.62 -21.65 1.55
C ILE A 374 10.22 -21.59 2.95
N LYS A 375 11.55 -21.71 3.09
CA LYS A 375 12.25 -21.59 4.37
C LYS A 375 12.01 -20.22 5.04
N ASN A 376 11.87 -19.16 4.25
CA ASN A 376 11.66 -17.80 4.75
C ASN A 376 10.18 -17.49 5.09
N ILE A 377 9.22 -18.39 4.82
CA ILE A 377 7.78 -18.17 5.11
C ILE A 377 7.52 -17.78 6.58
N PRO A 378 8.08 -18.47 7.60
CA PRO A 378 7.80 -18.14 9.00
C PRO A 378 8.28 -16.74 9.37
N GLU A 379 9.46 -16.34 8.91
CA GLU A 379 10.02 -15.00 9.14
C GLU A 379 9.17 -13.94 8.44
N ALA A 380 8.83 -14.15 7.16
CA ALA A 380 8.02 -13.22 6.38
C ALA A 380 6.65 -12.98 7.01
N LEU A 381 5.95 -14.05 7.39
CA LEU A 381 4.68 -13.93 8.10
C LEU A 381 4.84 -13.24 9.45
N THR A 382 5.88 -13.57 10.23
CA THR A 382 6.11 -12.94 11.53
C THR A 382 6.32 -11.44 11.38
N ASN A 383 7.17 -11.04 10.42
CA ASN A 383 7.49 -9.65 10.15
C ASN A 383 6.27 -8.88 9.65
N ALA A 384 5.48 -9.42 8.71
CA ALA A 384 4.33 -8.71 8.16
C ALA A 384 3.12 -8.70 9.10
N THR A 385 2.91 -9.79 9.85
CA THR A 385 1.70 -10.02 10.63
C THR A 385 1.78 -9.38 12.02
N PHE A 386 2.92 -9.53 12.71
CA PHE A 386 3.01 -9.18 14.14
C PHE A 386 3.85 -7.93 14.43
N ARG A 387 4.86 -7.59 13.62
CA ARG A 387 5.64 -6.36 13.86
C ARG A 387 4.77 -5.11 13.65
N PRO A 388 5.01 -4.00 14.37
CA PRO A 388 6.09 -3.77 15.32
C PRO A 388 5.96 -4.58 16.62
N PHE A 389 7.09 -5.05 17.13
CA PHE A 389 7.18 -5.53 18.51
C PHE A 389 7.50 -4.40 19.50
N PHE A 390 7.31 -4.67 20.78
CA PHE A 390 7.62 -3.73 21.88
C PHE A 390 9.08 -3.25 21.82
N TRP A 391 10.02 -4.15 21.51
CA TRP A 391 11.45 -3.88 21.40
C TRP A 391 11.92 -3.35 20.04
N ASP A 392 11.04 -3.24 19.04
CA ASP A 392 11.44 -2.72 17.74
C ASP A 392 11.74 -1.22 17.78
N LYS A 393 12.77 -0.79 17.05
CA LYS A 393 13.07 0.64 16.89
C LYS A 393 11.97 1.34 16.07
N GLY A 394 11.66 2.58 16.41
CA GLY A 394 10.66 3.38 15.68
C GLY A 394 10.17 4.58 16.48
N GLY A 395 9.39 5.45 15.83
CA GLY A 395 8.78 6.62 16.46
C GLY A 395 7.53 6.30 17.29
N VAL A 396 6.93 7.33 17.90
CA VAL A 396 5.77 7.21 18.81
C VAL A 396 4.56 6.52 18.15
N LEU A 397 4.37 6.73 16.84
CA LEU A 397 3.28 6.10 16.07
C LEU A 397 3.33 4.56 16.08
N LYS A 398 4.48 3.96 16.41
CA LYS A 398 4.64 2.50 16.58
C LYS A 398 3.63 1.95 17.59
N TRP A 399 3.39 2.65 18.70
CA TRP A 399 2.54 2.18 19.79
C TRP A 399 1.08 2.04 19.39
N VAL A 400 0.56 2.96 18.57
CA VAL A 400 -0.80 2.88 18.02
C VAL A 400 -0.95 1.60 17.18
N ASN A 401 0.06 1.26 16.39
CA ASN A 401 0.06 0.06 15.55
C ASN A 401 0.15 -1.23 16.39
N ILE A 402 0.90 -1.24 17.49
CA ILE A 402 0.96 -2.37 18.43
C ILE A 402 -0.44 -2.62 19.02
N LEU A 403 -1.10 -1.57 19.49
CA LEU A 403 -2.44 -1.66 20.07
C LEU A 403 -3.48 -2.12 19.05
N GLU A 404 -3.40 -1.63 17.80
CA GLU A 404 -4.27 -2.09 16.71
C GLU A 404 -4.07 -3.58 16.40
N SER A 405 -2.83 -4.04 16.27
CA SER A 405 -2.51 -5.45 16.07
C SER A 405 -3.06 -6.31 17.23
N LEU A 406 -2.82 -5.90 18.48
CA LEU A 406 -3.32 -6.61 19.65
C LEU A 406 -4.86 -6.69 19.65
N ALA A 407 -5.54 -5.56 19.41
CA ALA A 407 -7.00 -5.51 19.36
C ALA A 407 -7.56 -6.44 18.26
N LEU A 408 -6.93 -6.47 17.08
CA LEU A 408 -7.32 -7.36 15.98
C LEU A 408 -7.19 -8.84 16.37
N PHE A 409 -6.04 -9.25 16.96
CA PHE A 409 -5.83 -10.65 17.36
C PHE A 409 -6.68 -11.07 18.55
N VAL A 410 -6.97 -10.17 19.49
CA VAL A 410 -7.97 -10.39 20.54
C VAL A 410 -9.34 -10.61 19.92
N PHE A 411 -9.76 -9.78 18.96
CA PHE A 411 -11.05 -9.93 18.30
C PHE A 411 -11.16 -11.24 17.51
N LEU A 412 -10.10 -11.64 16.80
CA LEU A 412 -10.00 -12.95 16.14
C LEU A 412 -10.13 -14.10 17.16
N SER A 413 -9.43 -14.02 18.28
CA SER A 413 -9.46 -15.05 19.33
C SER A 413 -10.85 -15.18 19.95
N VAL A 414 -11.51 -14.05 20.23
CA VAL A 414 -12.90 -14.02 20.73
C VAL A 414 -13.85 -14.63 19.70
N ALA A 415 -13.70 -14.31 18.41
CA ALA A 415 -14.52 -14.88 17.34
C ALA A 415 -14.31 -16.40 17.19
N MET A 416 -13.09 -16.91 17.43
CA MET A 416 -12.81 -18.35 17.43
C MET A 416 -13.41 -19.06 18.64
N TRP A 417 -13.42 -18.44 19.82
CA TRP A 417 -14.03 -19.01 21.03
C TRP A 417 -15.56 -19.03 20.93
N LYS A 418 -16.17 -17.96 20.43
CA LYS A 418 -17.63 -17.87 20.31
C LYS A 418 -18.17 -18.95 19.37
N LYS A 419 -19.27 -19.59 19.78
CA LYS A 419 -20.05 -20.46 18.89
C LYS A 419 -20.77 -19.61 17.84
N ILE A 420 -20.13 -19.47 16.68
CA ILE A 420 -20.63 -18.71 15.54
C ILE A 420 -20.96 -19.69 14.40
N GLU A 421 -22.22 -19.72 13.99
CA GLU A 421 -22.65 -20.44 12.80
C GLU A 421 -22.22 -19.68 11.54
N ARG A 422 -21.71 -20.43 10.56
CA ARG A 422 -21.24 -19.90 9.28
C ARG A 422 -21.88 -20.69 8.16
N THR A 423 -22.64 -20.00 7.31
CA THR A 423 -23.23 -20.58 6.11
C THR A 423 -22.15 -21.03 5.13
N ALA A 424 -22.52 -21.80 4.10
CA ALA A 424 -21.58 -22.17 3.04
C ALA A 424 -20.99 -20.94 2.31
N SER A 425 -21.78 -19.88 2.17
CA SER A 425 -21.33 -18.59 1.59
C SER A 425 -20.35 -17.87 2.53
N ASP A 426 -20.61 -17.87 3.83
CA ASP A 426 -19.69 -17.29 4.82
C ASP A 426 -18.35 -18.02 4.82
N LYS A 427 -18.38 -19.36 4.78
CA LYS A 427 -17.17 -20.19 4.70
C LYS A 427 -16.36 -19.89 3.45
N GLN A 428 -17.00 -19.69 2.29
CA GLN A 428 -16.31 -19.25 1.07
C GLN A 428 -15.63 -17.90 1.28
N THR A 429 -16.40 -16.91 1.73
CA THR A 429 -15.92 -15.54 1.92
C THR A 429 -14.72 -15.51 2.88
N ILE A 430 -14.85 -16.18 4.03
CA ILE A 430 -13.78 -16.30 5.03
C ILE A 430 -12.54 -16.98 4.44
N THR A 431 -12.71 -18.09 3.72
CA THR A 431 -11.57 -18.83 3.14
C THR A 431 -10.86 -17.99 2.08
N THR A 432 -11.60 -17.23 1.25
CA THR A 432 -11.01 -16.31 0.27
C THR A 432 -10.25 -15.18 0.96
N LEU A 433 -10.87 -14.52 1.96
CA LEU A 433 -10.21 -13.45 2.71
C LEU A 433 -8.98 -13.94 3.48
N LEU A 434 -8.99 -15.18 3.97
CA LEU A 434 -7.86 -15.79 4.67
C LEU A 434 -6.67 -15.96 3.73
N TRP A 435 -6.88 -16.59 2.57
CA TRP A 435 -5.80 -16.74 1.57
C TRP A 435 -5.33 -15.41 1.02
N PHE A 436 -6.25 -14.46 0.78
CA PHE A 436 -5.87 -13.11 0.38
C PHE A 436 -4.94 -12.47 1.41
N SER A 437 -5.27 -12.58 2.70
CA SER A 437 -4.46 -12.05 3.79
C SER A 437 -3.08 -12.72 3.85
N ILE A 438 -3.03 -14.06 3.81
CA ILE A 438 -1.78 -14.83 3.86
C ILE A 438 -0.86 -14.48 2.69
N LEU A 439 -1.37 -14.50 1.46
CA LEU A 439 -0.60 -14.20 0.25
C LEU A 439 -0.04 -12.77 0.27
N LEU A 440 -0.87 -11.80 0.69
CA LEU A 440 -0.45 -10.41 0.78
C LEU A 440 0.60 -10.20 1.89
N LEU A 441 0.40 -10.81 3.06
CA LEU A 441 1.34 -10.75 4.18
C LEU A 441 2.69 -11.40 3.83
N LEU A 442 2.68 -12.53 3.12
CA LEU A 442 3.90 -13.17 2.61
C LEU A 442 4.65 -12.25 1.66
N LEU A 443 3.97 -11.68 0.66
CA LEU A 443 4.60 -10.79 -0.32
C LEU A 443 5.24 -9.58 0.35
N ILE A 444 4.54 -8.97 1.32
CA ILE A 444 5.07 -7.84 2.10
C ILE A 444 6.26 -8.28 2.95
N GLY A 445 6.14 -9.40 3.66
CA GLY A 445 7.16 -9.93 4.56
C GLY A 445 8.45 -10.33 3.85
N PHE A 446 8.37 -10.82 2.62
CA PHE A 446 9.54 -11.16 1.81
C PHE A 446 10.28 -9.92 1.28
N THR A 447 9.58 -8.82 1.05
CA THR A 447 10.12 -7.71 0.25
C THR A 447 10.38 -6.44 1.03
N THR A 448 9.68 -6.22 2.16
CA THR A 448 9.64 -4.90 2.82
C THR A 448 10.43 -4.92 4.14
N PRO A 449 11.63 -4.32 4.20
CA PRO A 449 12.50 -4.33 5.38
C PRO A 449 12.29 -3.10 6.30
N VAL A 450 11.21 -2.34 6.11
CA VAL A 450 10.91 -1.13 6.90
C VAL A 450 9.58 -1.33 7.62
N ILE A 451 9.61 -1.36 8.96
CA ILE A 451 8.40 -1.63 9.77
C ILE A 451 7.29 -0.61 9.49
N GLY A 452 7.61 0.69 9.37
CA GLY A 452 6.61 1.70 9.01
C GLY A 452 5.92 1.44 7.67
N ALA A 453 6.66 0.92 6.68
CA ALA A 453 6.11 0.55 5.39
C ALA A 453 5.28 -0.75 5.48
N ILE A 454 5.72 -1.73 6.27
CA ILE A 454 4.95 -2.96 6.54
C ILE A 454 3.55 -2.61 7.07
N VAL A 455 3.47 -1.75 8.09
CA VAL A 455 2.19 -1.34 8.70
C VAL A 455 1.26 -0.72 7.66
N ARG A 456 1.79 0.14 6.80
CA ARG A 456 1.01 0.78 5.72
C ARG A 456 0.56 -0.23 4.66
N TYR A 457 1.44 -1.13 4.23
CA TYR A 457 1.17 -2.05 3.12
C TYR A 457 0.24 -3.21 3.50
N ARG A 458 0.23 -3.62 4.78
CA ARG A 458 -0.59 -4.75 5.26
C ARG A 458 -2.05 -4.38 5.56
N ILE A 459 -2.44 -3.11 5.46
CA ILE A 459 -3.80 -2.64 5.79
C ILE A 459 -4.89 -3.47 5.11
N PRO A 460 -4.81 -3.81 3.81
CA PRO A 460 -5.82 -4.66 3.18
C PRO A 460 -5.94 -6.05 3.82
N ALA A 461 -4.82 -6.64 4.25
CA ALA A 461 -4.82 -7.93 4.94
C ALA A 461 -5.42 -7.81 6.35
N TYR A 462 -5.08 -6.75 7.09
CA TYR A 462 -5.66 -6.49 8.41
C TYR A 462 -7.17 -6.26 8.34
N LEU A 463 -7.63 -5.53 7.31
CA LEU A 463 -9.05 -5.36 7.03
C LEU A 463 -9.72 -6.71 6.75
N ALA A 464 -9.10 -7.56 5.91
CA ALA A 464 -9.63 -8.89 5.61
C ALA A 464 -9.70 -9.79 6.86
N LEU A 465 -8.68 -9.77 7.73
CA LEU A 465 -8.69 -10.45 9.02
C LEU A 465 -9.80 -9.95 9.96
N PHE A 466 -10.01 -8.62 10.02
CA PHE A 466 -11.10 -8.02 10.77
C PHE A 466 -12.47 -8.50 10.26
N LEU A 467 -12.67 -8.52 8.94
CA LEU A 467 -13.89 -9.02 8.30
C LEU A 467 -14.11 -10.51 8.58
N ILE A 468 -13.06 -11.33 8.56
CA ILE A 468 -13.12 -12.75 8.93
C ILE A 468 -13.63 -12.91 10.38
N ALA A 469 -13.06 -12.14 11.32
CA ALA A 469 -13.46 -12.17 12.71
C ALA A 469 -14.93 -11.77 12.90
N ALA A 470 -15.41 -10.76 12.16
CA ALA A 470 -16.78 -10.27 12.24
C ALA A 470 -17.81 -11.20 11.58
N THR A 471 -17.41 -12.05 10.63
CA THR A 471 -18.33 -12.82 9.77
C THR A 471 -18.89 -14.09 10.45
N GLY A 472 -20.21 -14.21 10.40
CA GLY A 472 -21.04 -15.34 10.83
C GLY A 472 -22.29 -14.88 11.60
N LYS A 473 -23.07 -15.82 12.14
CA LYS A 473 -24.24 -15.56 12.99
C LYS A 473 -24.06 -16.21 14.36
N LYS A 474 -24.40 -15.50 15.43
CA LYS A 474 -24.36 -16.06 16.78
C LYS A 474 -25.49 -17.10 16.92
N ILE A 475 -25.16 -18.30 17.41
CA ILE A 475 -26.18 -19.31 17.74
C ILE A 475 -27.07 -18.73 18.83
N LYS A 476 -28.38 -18.58 18.57
CA LYS A 476 -29.34 -18.31 19.64
C LYS A 476 -29.38 -19.56 20.50
N LYS A 477 -29.00 -19.46 21.78
CA LYS A 477 -29.35 -20.53 22.73
C LYS A 477 -30.88 -20.66 22.67
N LEU A 478 -31.37 -21.82 22.25
CA LEU A 478 -32.75 -22.21 22.53
C LEU A 478 -32.87 -22.13 24.06
N GLN A 479 -33.71 -21.20 24.53
CA GLN A 479 -34.04 -21.07 25.94
C GLN A 479 -34.96 -22.21 26.35
#